data_AF-H8H2N1-F1
#
_entry.id   AF-H8H2N1-F1
#
_cell.length_a   1.000
_cell.length_b   1.000
_cell.length_c   1.000
_cell.angle_alpha   90.00
_cell.angle_beta   90.00
_cell.angle_gamma   90.00
#
_symmetry.space_group_name_H-M   'P 1'
#
loop_
_entity.id
_entity.type
_entity.pdbx_description
1 polymer ?
#
loop_
_entity_poly.entity_id
_entity_poly.type
_entity_poly.pdbx_seq_one_letter_code
_entity_poly.pdbx_strand_id
1 'polypeptide(L)'
;MSGWTISVIRLAPEEVDQIQGREAMQAAMLAYWETGVMGVRWLQPLLAEGKVQQIRSGGYPDRYVAQAGDVLPFLSNPAGLPEVRGQVALYDEHIAACPATVTITINVWDQS
;
A
#
# COMPACT_ATOMS: atom_id res chain seq x y z
N MET A 1 15.38 -0.96 -12.88
CA MET A 1 14.61 -0.65 -11.67
C MET A 1 15.03 0.71 -11.14
N SER A 2 14.22 1.73 -11.42
CA SER A 2 14.44 3.09 -10.93
C SER A 2 13.88 3.29 -9.52
N GLY A 3 12.98 2.41 -9.08
CA GLY A 3 12.27 2.50 -7.82
C GLY A 3 11.00 1.67 -7.85
N TRP A 4 10.12 1.95 -6.89
CA TRP A 4 8.84 1.30 -6.74
C TRP A 4 7.73 2.34 -6.64
N THR A 5 6.59 2.02 -7.23
CA THR A 5 5.34 2.73 -6.96
C THR A 5 4.49 1.86 -6.03
N ILE A 6 4.16 2.40 -4.86
CA ILE A 6 3.39 1.70 -3.84
C ILE A 6 2.02 2.34 -3.72
N SER A 7 0.97 1.50 -3.75
CA SER A 7 -0.40 1.93 -3.45
C SER A 7 -1.00 1.08 -2.34
N VAL A 8 -1.73 1.73 -1.43
CA VAL A 8 -2.42 1.11 -0.31
C VAL A 8 -3.90 1.43 -0.45
N ILE A 9 -4.72 0.39 -0.56
CA ILE A 9 -6.14 0.46 -0.91
C ILE A 9 -6.94 -0.22 0.20
N ARG A 10 -8.01 0.43 0.67
CA ARG A 10 -8.85 -0.05 1.79
C ARG A 10 -9.79 -1.22 1.46
N LEU A 11 -9.52 -1.94 0.38
CA LEU A 11 -10.35 -3.01 -0.14
C LEU A 11 -9.55 -4.31 -0.17
N ALA A 12 -10.27 -5.43 -0.07
CA ALA A 12 -9.67 -6.75 -0.25
C ALA A 12 -9.19 -6.94 -1.71
N PRO A 13 -8.21 -7.83 -1.95
CA PRO A 13 -7.65 -8.06 -3.27
C PRO A 13 -8.70 -8.33 -4.36
N GLU A 14 -9.73 -9.11 -4.04
CA GLU A 14 -10.82 -9.47 -4.94
C GLU A 14 -11.70 -8.27 -5.30
N GLU A 15 -11.92 -7.37 -4.35
CA GLU A 15 -12.68 -6.12 -4.55
C GLU A 15 -11.86 -5.11 -5.37
N VAL A 16 -10.55 -5.05 -5.15
CA VAL A 16 -9.62 -4.24 -5.96
C VAL A 16 -9.64 -4.67 -7.42
N ASP A 17 -9.79 -5.97 -7.70
CA ASP A 17 -9.85 -6.47 -9.07
C ASP A 17 -11.20 -6.21 -9.75
N GLN A 18 -12.25 -5.95 -8.98
CA GLN A 18 -13.60 -5.65 -9.48
C GLN A 18 -13.90 -4.16 -9.59
N ILE A 19 -13.13 -3.30 -8.92
CA ILE A 19 -13.39 -1.86 -8.91
C ILE A 19 -13.22 -1.27 -10.31
N GLN A 20 -14.20 -0.46 -10.72
CA GLN A 20 -14.20 0.19 -12.02
C GLN A 20 -14.25 1.71 -11.86
N GLY A 21 -13.44 2.40 -12.66
CA GLY A 21 -13.40 3.85 -12.69
C GLY A 21 -12.37 4.45 -11.72
N ARG A 22 -11.79 5.57 -12.16
CA ARG A 22 -10.74 6.28 -11.43
C ARG A 22 -11.24 6.85 -10.09
N GLU A 23 -12.46 7.38 -10.07
CA GLU A 23 -13.05 7.98 -8.87
C GLU A 23 -13.27 6.95 -7.76
N ALA A 24 -13.81 5.77 -8.11
CA ALA A 24 -14.00 4.69 -7.15
C ALA A 24 -12.66 4.21 -6.57
N MET A 25 -11.64 4.02 -7.42
CA MET A 25 -10.30 3.68 -6.97
C MET A 25 -9.71 4.76 -6.04
N GLN A 26 -9.90 6.04 -6.37
CA GLN A 26 -9.42 7.14 -5.54
C GLN A 26 -10.13 7.19 -4.18
N ALA A 27 -11.44 6.95 -4.12
CA ALA A 27 -12.21 6.87 -2.88
C ALA A 27 -11.84 5.65 -2.00
N ALA A 28 -11.17 4.65 -2.58
CA ALA A 28 -10.63 3.50 -1.87
C ALA A 28 -9.15 3.64 -1.49
N MET A 29 -8.44 4.62 -2.05
CA MET A 29 -7.01 4.81 -1.85
C MET A 29 -6.74 5.41 -0.47
N LEU A 30 -5.88 4.75 0.31
CA LEU A 30 -5.40 5.26 1.61
C LEU A 30 -4.10 6.04 1.42
N ALA A 31 -3.19 5.51 0.61
CA ALA A 31 -1.91 6.12 0.33
C ALA A 31 -1.36 5.67 -1.02
N TYR A 32 -0.56 6.55 -1.62
CA TYR A 32 0.19 6.30 -2.84
C TYR A 32 1.53 7.02 -2.73
N TRP A 33 2.63 6.36 -3.05
CA TRP A 33 3.92 7.04 -3.15
C TRP A 33 4.90 6.33 -4.06
N GLU A 34 5.89 7.08 -4.51
CA GLU A 34 7.03 6.62 -5.28
C GLU A 34 8.29 6.64 -4.43
N THR A 35 9.07 5.57 -4.52
CA THR A 35 10.24 5.37 -3.66
C THR A 35 11.38 4.73 -4.43
N GLY A 36 12.61 4.85 -3.91
CA GLY A 36 13.79 4.21 -4.48
C GLY A 36 13.78 2.69 -4.34
N VAL A 37 14.84 2.03 -4.83
CA VAL A 37 14.98 0.56 -4.81
C VAL A 37 14.84 -0.09 -3.43
N MET A 38 15.12 0.64 -2.35
CA MET A 38 14.99 0.15 -0.96
C MET A 38 13.62 0.45 -0.34
N GLY A 39 12.73 1.08 -1.10
CA GLY A 39 11.44 1.59 -0.65
C GLY A 39 10.39 0.58 -0.23
N VAL A 40 10.64 -0.70 -0.46
CA VAL A 40 9.77 -1.81 -0.03
C VAL A 40 10.22 -2.43 1.30
N ARG A 41 11.37 -2.00 1.86
CA ARG A 41 11.94 -2.59 3.08
C ARG A 41 11.04 -2.47 4.30
N TRP A 42 10.15 -1.47 4.35
CA TRP A 42 9.19 -1.32 5.44
C TRP A 42 8.20 -2.50 5.55
N LEU A 43 7.98 -3.24 4.45
CA LEU A 43 7.16 -4.46 4.47
C LEU A 43 7.88 -5.63 5.14
N GLN A 44 9.22 -5.65 5.20
CA GLN A 44 9.97 -6.78 5.74
C GLN A 44 9.66 -7.08 7.22
N PRO A 45 9.68 -6.11 8.15
CA PRO A 45 9.28 -6.39 9.54
C PRO A 45 7.82 -6.86 9.63
N LEU A 46 6.92 -6.28 8.84
CA LEU A 46 5.50 -6.68 8.83
C LEU A 46 5.27 -8.10 8.29
N LEU A 47 6.04 -8.51 7.29
CA LEU A 47 6.06 -9.89 6.76
C LEU A 47 6.63 -10.85 7.81
N ALA A 48 7.72 -10.47 8.49
CA ALA A 48 8.33 -11.28 9.54
C ALA A 48 7.40 -11.47 10.76
N GLU A 49 6.61 -10.45 11.09
CA GLU A 49 5.60 -10.51 12.16
C GLU A 49 4.28 -11.17 11.73
N GLY A 50 4.12 -11.54 10.44
CA GLY A 50 2.90 -12.15 9.92
C GLY A 50 1.72 -11.18 9.78
N LYS A 51 1.97 -9.88 9.90
CA LYS A 51 0.97 -8.80 9.77
C LYS A 51 0.61 -8.50 8.32
N VAL A 52 1.56 -8.75 7.42
CA VAL A 52 1.40 -8.65 5.98
C VAL A 52 1.65 -10.03 5.38
N GLN A 53 0.89 -10.39 4.36
CA GLN A 53 1.08 -11.60 3.57
C GLN A 53 1.20 -11.24 2.09
N GLN A 54 2.22 -11.75 1.41
CA GLN A 54 2.33 -11.65 -0.04
C GLN A 54 1.43 -12.70 -0.69
N ILE A 55 0.51 -12.27 -1.55
CA ILE A 55 -0.43 -13.14 -2.25
C ILE A 55 -0.15 -13.26 -3.75
N ARG A 56 0.66 -12.35 -4.29
CA ARG A 56 1.13 -12.39 -5.67
C ARG A 56 2.59 -11.95 -5.74
N SER A 57 3.39 -12.77 -6.42
CA SER A 57 4.81 -12.53 -6.70
C SER A 57 5.16 -13.05 -8.10
N GLY A 58 6.24 -12.52 -8.71
CA GLY A 58 6.75 -13.04 -10.00
C GLY A 58 6.30 -12.26 -11.23
N GLY A 59 5.84 -11.03 -11.03
CA GLY A 59 5.45 -10.05 -12.05
C GLY A 59 4.74 -8.88 -11.38
N TYR A 60 4.56 -7.77 -12.09
CA TYR A 60 3.96 -6.59 -11.49
C TYR A 60 2.42 -6.59 -11.57
N PRO A 61 1.74 -6.13 -10.50
CA PRO A 61 2.31 -5.76 -9.20
C PRO A 61 2.62 -6.99 -8.34
N ASP A 62 3.64 -6.86 -7.49
CA ASP A 62 3.70 -7.66 -6.26
C ASP A 62 2.56 -7.20 -5.36
N ARG A 63 1.71 -8.13 -4.93
CA ARG A 63 0.52 -7.83 -4.14
C ARG A 63 0.61 -8.43 -2.76
N TYR A 64 0.33 -7.59 -1.78
CA TYR A 64 0.28 -7.96 -0.38
C TYR A 64 -1.09 -7.63 0.20
N VAL A 65 -1.45 -8.39 1.24
CA VAL A 65 -2.68 -8.23 2.01
C VAL A 65 -2.33 -8.06 3.48
N ALA A 66 -3.06 -7.21 4.18
CA ALA A 66 -2.85 -6.94 5.60
C ALA A 66 -4.16 -6.47 6.26
N GLN A 67 -4.20 -6.50 7.59
CA GLN A 67 -5.22 -5.75 8.32
C GLN A 67 -4.85 -4.27 8.33
N ALA A 68 -5.86 -3.39 8.19
CA ALA A 68 -5.65 -1.96 8.23
C ALA A 68 -4.91 -1.53 9.49
N GLY A 69 -5.29 -2.05 10.66
CA GLY A 69 -4.69 -1.71 11.95
C GLY A 69 -3.19 -1.93 12.04
N ASP A 70 -2.64 -2.88 11.27
CA ASP A 70 -1.20 -3.16 11.25
C ASP A 70 -0.42 -2.19 10.36
N VAL A 71 -1.08 -1.55 9.39
CA VAL A 71 -0.45 -0.71 8.36
C VAL A 71 -0.74 0.77 8.54
N LEU A 72 -1.94 1.14 9.01
CA LEU A 72 -2.34 2.54 9.23
C LEU A 72 -1.35 3.31 10.13
N PRO A 73 -0.80 2.75 11.24
CA PRO A 73 0.19 3.45 12.05
C PRO A 73 1.45 3.85 11.29
N PHE A 74 1.83 3.10 10.25
CA PHE A 74 2.96 3.44 9.39
C PHE A 74 2.62 4.59 8.44
N LEU A 75 1.38 4.63 7.93
CA LEU A 75 0.92 5.71 7.05
C LEU A 75 0.73 7.03 7.80
N SER A 76 0.30 6.97 9.06
CA SER A 76 0.14 8.15 9.93
C SER A 76 1.47 8.78 10.39
N ASN A 77 2.61 8.13 10.14
CA ASN A 77 3.93 8.70 10.40
C ASN A 77 4.74 8.79 9.09
N PRO A 78 4.55 9.87 8.29
CA PRO A 78 5.21 10.04 6.99
C PRO A 78 6.74 10.04 7.07
N ALA A 79 7.32 10.44 8.21
CA ALA A 79 8.77 10.39 8.44
C ALA A 79 9.32 8.95 8.47
N GLY A 80 8.45 7.95 8.63
CA GLY A 80 8.78 6.52 8.55
C GLY A 80 8.65 5.92 7.15
N LEU A 81 8.12 6.65 6.16
CA LEU A 81 8.05 6.15 4.78
C LEU A 81 9.44 6.20 4.14
N PRO A 82 10.04 5.06 3.78
CA PRO A 82 11.41 5.02 3.31
C PRO A 82 11.54 5.68 1.93
N GLU A 83 12.49 6.62 1.84
CA GLU A 83 13.01 7.17 0.58
C GLU A 83 11.94 7.60 -0.44
N VAL A 84 10.98 8.45 -0.04
CA VAL A 84 10.07 9.08 -1.01
C VAL A 84 10.89 9.87 -2.04
N ARG A 85 10.80 9.50 -3.31
CA ARG A 85 11.61 10.08 -4.41
C ARG A 85 10.80 10.75 -5.52
N GLY A 86 9.48 10.82 -5.37
CA GLY A 86 8.58 11.35 -6.38
C GLY A 86 7.24 11.75 -5.79
N GLN A 87 6.16 11.37 -6.47
CA GLN A 87 4.82 11.70 -6.01
C GLN A 87 4.51 11.00 -4.68
N VAL A 88 3.88 11.73 -3.77
CA VAL A 88 3.31 11.20 -2.53
C VAL A 88 1.90 11.77 -2.37
N ALA A 89 0.97 10.89 -2.05
CA ALA A 89 -0.40 11.22 -1.72
C ALA A 89 -0.83 10.37 -0.52
N LEU A 90 -1.07 11.04 0.60
CA LEU A 90 -1.69 10.45 1.79
C LEU A 90 -3.11 11.01 1.88
N TYR A 91 -4.09 10.12 1.96
CA TYR A 91 -5.49 10.51 2.06
C TYR A 91 -5.91 10.45 3.53
N ASP A 92 -5.52 11.47 4.30
CA ASP A 92 -5.69 11.50 5.77
C ASP A 92 -7.14 11.23 6.21
N GLU A 93 -8.12 11.76 5.47
CA GLU A 93 -9.54 11.49 5.73
C GLU A 93 -9.91 10.02 5.51
N HIS A 94 -9.38 9.38 4.47
CA HIS A 94 -9.62 7.96 4.21
C HIS A 94 -8.89 7.08 5.23
N ILE A 95 -7.66 7.45 5.62
CA ILE A 95 -6.88 6.80 6.66
C ILE A 95 -7.63 6.86 8.00
N ALA A 96 -8.12 8.04 8.38
CA ALA A 96 -8.85 8.24 9.64
C ALA A 96 -10.21 7.53 9.65
N ALA A 97 -10.88 7.44 8.50
CA ALA A 97 -12.17 6.76 8.36
C ALA A 97 -12.03 5.23 8.18
N CYS A 98 -10.83 4.71 7.94
CA CYS A 98 -10.59 3.29 7.68
C CYS A 98 -10.66 2.48 8.99
N PRO A 99 -11.59 1.53 9.13
CA PRO A 99 -11.64 0.70 10.33
C PRO A 99 -10.41 -0.21 10.40
N ALA A 100 -9.79 -0.33 11.57
CA ALA A 100 -8.58 -1.14 11.76
C ALA A 100 -8.74 -2.64 11.42
N THR A 101 -9.99 -3.13 11.39
CA THR A 101 -10.34 -4.55 11.15
C THR A 101 -10.60 -4.89 9.69
N VAL A 102 -10.49 -3.92 8.76
CA VAL A 102 -10.69 -4.22 7.35
C VAL A 102 -9.41 -4.75 6.74
N THR A 103 -9.57 -5.70 5.82
CA THR A 103 -8.49 -6.19 4.98
C THR A 103 -8.16 -5.15 3.91
N ILE A 104 -6.89 -4.81 3.80
CA ILE A 104 -6.38 -3.85 2.82
C ILE A 104 -5.44 -4.53 1.83
N THR A 105 -5.32 -3.92 0.65
CA THR A 105 -4.42 -4.36 -0.40
C THR A 105 -3.28 -3.38 -0.56
N ILE A 106 -2.05 -3.90 -0.61
CA ILE A 106 -0.86 -3.13 -0.93
C ILE A 106 -0.33 -3.64 -2.27
N ASN A 107 -0.23 -2.77 -3.26
CA ASN A 107 0.38 -3.10 -4.55
C ASN A 107 1.74 -2.42 -4.65
N VAL A 108 2.72 -3.16 -5.16
CA VAL A 108 4.08 -2.68 -5.43
C VAL A 108 4.36 -2.90 -6.91
N TRP A 109 4.56 -1.80 -7.65
CA TRP A 109 4.86 -1.78 -9.07
C TRP A 109 6.31 -1.35 -9.31
N ASP A 110 6.99 -1.95 -10.29
CA ASP A 110 8.25 -1.42 -10.80
C ASP A 110 8.03 -0.08 -11.48
N GLN A 111 9.10 0.71 -11.50
CA GLN A 111 9.20 1.92 -12.30
C GLN A 111 10.11 1.73 -13.53
N SER A 112 10.33 0.48 -13.96
CA SER A 112 11.13 0.14 -15.14
C SER A 112 10.34 0.18 -16.44
#